data_AF-A0A3Q1J4T4-F1
#
_entry.id   AF-A0A3Q1J4T4-F1
#
_cell.length_a   1.000
_cell.length_b   1.000
_cell.length_c   1.000
_cell.angle_alpha   90.00
_cell.angle_beta   90.00
_cell.angle_gamma   90.00
#
_symmetry.space_group_name_H-M   'P 1'
#
loop_
_entity.id
_entity.type
_entity.pdbx_description
1 polymer ?
#
loop_
_entity_poly.entity_id
_entity_poly.type
_entity_poly.pdbx_seq_one_letter_code
_entity_poly.pdbx_strand_id
1 'polypeptide(L)'
;MSRLLLFFSFFDKATTDHQEAQSIQRESRTLYQDTEEATFKTQAEGTRLLGERPQDIHYWKSELQRHIGHLLTDTETLLALKTRLEKALDATETPYAITTDNLNCRTRRLGPDSVCLSCFAVIKYLSIFDVCVRLNREAKHMLELDWSDKYQAYSFDDHCGRHSNRSPDTKHHPGSAAMQDHCLCVRLLVEQVLHDTAEDLRVQCSKVDQAFSQRCVELVQAKTQLEIKLTKTLKQIGVQERNFVVLQKAINNKEAPLRVAQSRLLPCSLRPKMELFFVCSSLNFEADVLLGHLQLSEPRSSLSHLEESRMALEKDINCKTHSLFIDRDKCMTHRK
;
A
#
# COMPACT_ATOMS: atom_id res chain seq x y z
N MET A 1 -6.32 -55.89 85.55
CA MET A 1 -5.78 -55.76 84.17
C MET A 1 -6.22 -54.47 83.46
N SER A 2 -7.49 -54.04 83.55
CA SER A 2 -7.99 -52.89 82.75
C SER A 2 -7.36 -51.51 83.03
N ARG A 3 -6.90 -51.22 84.26
CA ARG A 3 -6.25 -49.93 84.58
C ARG A 3 -4.83 -49.79 83.98
N LEU A 4 -4.10 -50.90 83.85
CA LEU A 4 -2.74 -50.88 83.28
C LEU A 4 -2.79 -50.66 81.76
N LEU A 5 -3.74 -51.31 81.08
CA LEU A 5 -3.96 -51.12 79.64
C LEU A 5 -4.42 -49.69 79.32
N LEU A 6 -5.30 -49.10 80.14
CA LEU A 6 -5.70 -47.70 80.00
C LEU A 6 -4.53 -46.72 80.21
N PHE A 7 -3.62 -47.03 81.14
CA PHE A 7 -2.42 -46.22 81.35
C PHE A 7 -1.49 -46.28 80.14
N PHE A 8 -1.24 -47.46 79.58
CA PHE A 8 -0.40 -47.60 78.38
C PHE A 8 -1.03 -46.93 77.16
N SER A 9 -2.34 -47.04 76.94
CA SER A 9 -3.00 -46.32 75.84
C SER A 9 -2.95 -44.80 76.01
N PHE A 10 -3.06 -44.30 77.24
CA PHE A 10 -2.94 -42.87 77.52
C PHE A 10 -1.51 -42.37 77.31
N PHE A 11 -0.51 -43.15 77.75
CA PHE A 11 0.90 -42.83 77.55
C PHE A 11 1.31 -42.84 76.08
N ASP A 12 0.82 -43.82 75.30
CA ASP A 12 1.08 -43.91 73.86
C ASP A 12 0.46 -42.71 73.13
N LYS A 13 -0.82 -42.39 73.43
CA LYS A 13 -1.49 -41.20 72.89
C LYS A 13 -0.76 -39.91 73.24
N ALA A 14 -0.32 -39.74 74.49
CA ALA A 14 0.45 -38.58 74.91
C ALA A 14 1.82 -38.48 74.19
N THR A 15 2.43 -39.61 73.87
CA THR A 15 3.70 -39.65 73.12
C THR A 15 3.50 -39.28 71.65
N THR A 16 2.44 -39.78 71.01
CA THR A 16 2.05 -39.39 69.65
C THR A 16 1.73 -37.89 69.59
N ASP A 17 0.92 -37.38 70.52
CA ASP A 17 0.56 -35.96 70.59
C ASP A 17 1.80 -35.08 70.79
N HIS A 18 2.78 -35.53 71.58
CA HIS A 18 4.05 -34.84 71.74
C HIS A 18 4.90 -34.82 70.46
N GLN A 19 4.96 -35.93 69.73
CA GLN A 19 5.67 -36.01 68.45
C GLN A 19 5.02 -35.13 67.38
N GLU A 20 3.68 -35.14 67.27
CA GLU A 20 2.93 -34.26 66.38
C GLU A 20 3.17 -32.78 66.74
N ALA A 21 3.11 -32.43 68.02
CA ALA A 21 3.41 -31.07 68.48
C ALA A 21 4.84 -30.63 68.13
N GLN A 22 5.83 -31.53 68.23
CA GLN A 22 7.20 -31.25 67.80
C GLN A 22 7.31 -31.08 66.28
N SER A 23 6.59 -31.88 65.48
CA SER A 23 6.56 -31.72 64.02
C SER A 23 5.99 -30.37 63.62
N ILE A 24 4.82 -30.02 64.19
CA ILE A 24 4.16 -28.74 63.95
C ILE A 24 5.06 -27.56 64.34
N GLN A 25 5.79 -27.65 65.46
CA GLN A 25 6.75 -26.60 65.84
C GLN A 25 7.91 -26.45 64.85
N ARG A 26 8.42 -27.55 64.29
CA ARG A 26 9.48 -27.52 63.27
C ARG A 26 8.96 -26.94 61.95
N GLU A 27 7.79 -27.40 61.50
CA GLU A 27 7.12 -26.90 60.30
C GLU A 27 6.79 -25.41 60.42
N SER A 28 6.26 -24.98 61.58
CA SER A 28 5.96 -23.58 61.86
C SER A 28 7.21 -22.71 61.88
N ARG A 29 8.34 -23.18 62.44
CA ARG A 29 9.61 -22.47 62.37
C ARG A 29 10.13 -22.33 60.95
N THR A 30 10.04 -23.40 60.17
CA THR A 30 10.51 -23.40 58.78
C THR A 30 9.66 -22.45 57.95
N LEU A 31 8.33 -22.55 58.05
CA LEU A 31 7.39 -21.65 57.38
C LEU A 31 7.61 -20.18 57.77
N TYR A 32 7.87 -19.90 59.05
CA TYR A 32 8.20 -18.56 59.51
C TYR A 32 9.47 -18.04 58.81
N GLN A 33 10.55 -18.82 58.79
CA GLN A 33 11.81 -18.43 58.15
C GLN A 33 11.64 -18.20 56.65
N ASP A 34 10.95 -19.11 55.95
CA ASP A 34 10.68 -19.00 54.52
C ASP A 34 9.83 -17.78 54.19
N THR A 35 8.78 -17.53 55.00
CA THR A 35 7.90 -16.36 54.84
C THR A 35 8.63 -15.06 55.11
N GLU A 36 9.46 -15.02 56.16
CA GLU A 36 10.27 -13.86 56.51
C GLU A 36 11.29 -13.56 55.40
N GLU A 37 12.03 -14.57 54.92
CA GLU A 37 12.98 -14.42 53.81
C GLU A 37 12.30 -13.96 52.52
N ALA A 38 11.16 -14.56 52.16
CA ALA A 38 10.39 -14.17 50.98
C ALA A 38 9.87 -12.73 51.09
N THR A 39 9.44 -12.31 52.29
CA THR A 39 8.98 -10.95 52.56
C THR A 39 10.13 -9.95 52.43
N PHE A 40 11.29 -10.24 53.02
CA PHE A 40 12.48 -9.39 52.90
C PHE A 40 12.95 -9.26 51.45
N LYS A 41 12.99 -10.36 50.69
CA LYS A 41 13.35 -10.33 49.26
C LYS A 41 12.37 -9.49 48.44
N THR A 42 11.08 -9.73 48.62
CA THR A 42 10.02 -9.01 47.89
C THR A 42 10.04 -7.52 48.24
N GLN A 43 10.25 -7.19 49.51
CA GLN A 43 10.38 -5.81 49.96
C GLN A 43 11.62 -5.14 49.36
N ALA A 44 12.79 -5.78 49.45
CA ALA A 44 14.03 -5.23 48.92
C ALA A 44 13.92 -4.96 47.42
N GLU A 45 13.33 -5.90 46.67
CA GLU A 45 13.06 -5.74 45.25
C GLU A 45 12.07 -4.61 44.96
N GLY A 46 10.98 -4.51 45.72
CA GLY A 46 10.01 -3.42 45.61
C GLY A 46 10.65 -2.04 45.86
N THR A 47 11.48 -1.92 46.90
CA THR A 47 12.23 -0.69 47.20
C THR A 47 13.23 -0.36 46.10
N ARG A 48 13.92 -1.35 45.54
CA ARG A 48 14.85 -1.16 44.41
C ARG A 48 14.11 -0.63 43.18
N LEU A 49 13.03 -1.28 42.77
CA LEU A 49 12.23 -0.87 41.60
C LEU A 49 11.61 0.52 41.77
N LEU A 50 11.13 0.85 42.97
CA LEU A 50 10.63 2.19 43.30
C LEU A 50 11.74 3.25 43.28
N GLY A 51 13.00 2.88 43.48
CA GLY A 51 14.14 3.78 43.36
C GLY A 51 14.64 3.96 41.91
N GLU A 52 14.49 2.94 41.07
CA GLU A 52 14.88 2.98 39.65
C GLU A 52 13.85 3.73 38.79
N ARG A 53 12.56 3.45 38.98
CA ARG A 53 11.48 4.01 38.16
C ARG A 53 11.45 5.55 38.10
N PRO A 54 11.66 6.32 39.18
CA PRO A 54 11.75 7.78 39.11
C PRO A 54 12.89 8.27 38.22
N GLN A 55 14.01 7.54 38.14
CA GLN A 55 15.14 7.89 37.29
C GLN A 55 14.77 7.76 35.81
N ASP A 56 14.09 6.67 35.46
CA ASP A 56 13.56 6.45 34.11
C ASP A 56 12.51 7.50 33.73
N ILE A 57 11.56 7.79 34.63
CA ILE A 57 10.52 8.80 34.39
C ILE A 57 11.17 10.18 34.24
N HIS A 58 12.16 10.52 35.07
CA HIS A 58 12.89 11.77 34.93
C HIS A 58 13.58 11.87 33.57
N TYR A 59 14.26 10.81 33.13
CA TYR A 59 14.89 10.76 31.82
C TYR A 59 13.88 11.04 30.69
N TRP A 60 12.77 10.31 30.66
CA TRP A 60 11.74 10.50 29.62
C TRP A 60 11.08 11.87 29.68
N LYS A 61 10.81 12.38 30.88
CA LYS A 61 10.30 13.75 31.08
C LYS A 61 11.27 14.79 30.50
N SER A 62 12.57 14.67 30.78
CA SER A 62 13.58 15.56 30.19
C SER A 62 13.63 15.45 28.67
N GLU A 63 13.52 14.25 28.13
CA GLU A 63 13.57 14.01 26.68
C GLU A 63 12.34 14.55 25.95
N LEU A 64 11.15 14.35 26.52
CA LEU A 64 9.90 14.96 26.04
C LEU A 64 10.00 16.49 26.05
N GLN A 65 10.52 17.08 27.14
CA GLN A 65 10.71 18.52 27.24
C GLN A 65 11.65 19.05 26.15
N ARG A 66 12.73 18.31 25.87
CA ARG A 66 13.68 18.63 24.79
C ARG A 66 12.98 18.59 23.43
N HIS A 67 12.22 17.53 23.14
CA HIS A 67 11.49 17.40 21.88
C HIS A 67 10.39 18.46 21.68
N ILE A 68 9.66 18.81 22.73
CA ILE A 68 8.70 19.94 22.71
C ILE A 68 9.42 21.24 22.33
N GLY A 69 10.60 21.48 22.91
CA GLY A 69 11.46 22.61 22.57
C GLY A 69 11.88 22.62 21.10
N HIS A 70 12.28 21.46 20.56
CA HIS A 70 12.64 21.33 19.14
C HIS A 70 11.44 21.62 18.21
N LEU A 71 10.26 21.04 18.49
CA LEU A 71 9.04 21.29 17.70
C LEU A 71 8.60 22.75 17.74
N LEU A 72 8.81 23.44 18.86
CA LEU A 72 8.60 24.88 18.97
C LEU A 72 9.49 25.64 18.00
N THR A 73 10.80 25.39 18.05
CA THR A 73 11.77 26.02 17.13
C THR A 73 11.47 25.70 15.66
N ASP A 74 11.14 24.45 15.34
CA ASP A 74 10.75 24.05 13.98
C ASP A 74 9.48 24.78 13.51
N THR A 75 8.49 24.94 14.39
CA THR A 75 7.27 25.69 14.08
C THR A 75 7.58 27.16 13.80
N GLU A 76 8.44 27.79 14.62
CA GLU A 76 8.87 29.18 14.42
C GLU A 76 9.61 29.37 13.09
N THR A 77 10.52 28.46 12.75
CA THR A 77 11.26 28.51 11.47
C THR A 77 10.35 28.30 10.27
N LEU A 78 9.41 27.34 10.32
CA LEU A 78 8.42 27.13 9.27
C LEU A 78 7.54 28.36 9.04
N LEU A 79 7.08 29.01 10.12
CA LEU A 79 6.29 30.24 10.03
C LEU A 79 7.11 31.39 9.41
N ALA A 80 8.37 31.55 9.82
CA ALA A 80 9.25 32.57 9.24
C ALA A 80 9.49 32.34 7.74
N LEU A 81 9.70 31.09 7.32
CA LEU A 81 9.84 30.72 5.91
C LEU A 81 8.55 30.95 5.12
N LYS A 82 7.40 30.60 5.70
CA LYS A 82 6.07 30.86 5.10
C LYS A 82 5.88 32.35 4.84
N THR A 83 6.08 33.19 5.86
CA THR A 83 5.96 34.65 5.71
C THR A 83 6.91 35.22 4.65
N ARG A 84 8.12 34.67 4.52
CA ARG A 84 9.06 35.08 3.48
C ARG A 84 8.58 34.69 2.08
N LEU A 85 7.98 33.51 1.93
CA LEU A 85 7.43 33.04 0.66
C LEU A 85 6.18 33.81 0.26
N GLU A 86 5.30 34.13 1.21
CA GLU A 86 4.12 35.01 1.00
C GLU A 86 4.56 36.38 0.46
N LYS A 87 5.52 37.03 1.13
CA LYS A 87 6.06 38.32 0.66
C LYS A 87 6.70 38.24 -0.73
N ALA A 88 7.38 37.14 -1.06
CA ALA A 88 7.96 36.93 -2.38
C ALA A 88 6.86 36.73 -3.45
N LEU A 89 5.78 36.02 -3.12
CA LEU A 89 4.63 35.85 -4.00
C LEU A 89 3.96 37.20 -4.29
N ASP A 90 3.69 38.01 -3.26
CA ASP A 90 3.11 39.35 -3.39
C ASP A 90 3.98 40.24 -4.30
N ALA A 91 5.30 40.19 -4.14
CA ALA A 91 6.24 40.95 -4.97
C ALA A 91 6.22 40.54 -6.46
N THR A 92 5.81 39.29 -6.78
CA THR A 92 5.71 38.81 -8.18
C THR A 92 4.38 39.14 -8.84
N GLU A 93 3.35 39.52 -8.09
CA GLU A 93 2.01 39.78 -8.61
C GLU A 93 2.00 40.93 -9.63
N THR A 94 2.65 42.04 -9.30
CA THR A 94 2.69 43.22 -10.19
C THR A 94 3.50 42.95 -11.48
N PRO A 95 4.74 42.41 -11.44
CA PRO A 95 5.45 42.00 -12.66
C PRO A 95 4.69 40.99 -13.51
N TYR A 96 3.95 40.07 -12.87
CA TYR A 96 3.12 39.10 -13.57
C TYR A 96 1.94 39.76 -14.29
N ALA A 97 1.22 40.67 -13.64
CA ALA A 97 0.14 41.44 -14.26
C ALA A 97 0.65 42.23 -15.48
N ILE A 98 1.78 42.92 -15.36
CA ILE A 98 2.44 43.64 -16.46
C ILE A 98 2.79 42.68 -17.61
N THR A 99 3.36 41.52 -17.32
CA THR A 99 3.72 40.52 -18.34
C THR A 99 2.47 39.98 -19.05
N THR A 100 1.39 39.76 -18.30
CA THR A 100 0.10 39.29 -18.83
C THR A 100 -0.56 40.32 -19.73
N ASP A 101 -0.58 41.59 -19.31
CA ASP A 101 -1.11 42.69 -20.14
C ASP A 101 -0.31 42.86 -21.43
N ASN A 102 1.02 42.79 -21.34
CA ASN A 102 1.90 42.81 -22.51
C ASN A 102 1.63 41.62 -23.44
N LEU A 103 1.42 40.42 -22.88
CA LEU A 103 1.07 39.22 -23.64
C LEU A 103 -0.28 39.41 -24.33
N ASN A 104 -1.32 39.86 -23.62
CA ASN A 104 -2.66 40.14 -24.18
C ASN A 104 -2.64 41.20 -25.30
N CYS A 105 -1.73 42.17 -25.22
CA CYS A 105 -1.48 43.11 -26.31
C CYS A 105 -0.78 42.45 -27.51
N ARG A 106 0.11 41.47 -27.25
CA ARG A 106 0.85 40.69 -28.26
C ARG A 106 0.01 39.61 -28.93
N THR A 107 -0.91 38.93 -28.25
CA THR A 107 -1.81 37.90 -28.82
C THR A 107 -2.74 38.46 -29.91
N ARG A 108 -2.85 39.79 -30.02
CA ARG A 108 -3.51 40.46 -31.16
C ARG A 108 -2.67 40.44 -32.45
N ARG A 109 -1.43 39.91 -32.42
CA ARG A 109 -0.59 39.65 -33.59
C ARG A 109 -0.56 38.13 -33.88
N LEU A 110 -0.68 37.76 -35.15
CA LEU A 110 -0.55 36.38 -35.63
C LEU A 110 0.87 35.85 -35.35
N GLY A 111 1.03 34.95 -34.37
CA GLY A 111 2.29 34.23 -34.11
C GLY A 111 2.29 33.54 -32.73
N PRO A 112 2.87 32.33 -32.58
CA PRO A 112 2.74 31.54 -31.36
C PRO A 112 3.93 31.76 -30.42
N ASP A 113 3.74 32.49 -29.32
CA ASP A 113 4.68 32.49 -28.19
C ASP A 113 3.90 32.33 -26.88
N SER A 114 3.98 31.14 -26.28
CA SER A 114 3.38 30.83 -24.97
C SER A 114 4.49 30.69 -23.92
N VAL A 115 4.56 31.63 -22.99
CA VAL A 115 5.32 31.46 -21.74
C VAL A 115 4.32 31.25 -20.61
N CYS A 116 4.21 30.00 -20.16
CA CYS A 116 3.38 29.61 -19.01
C CYS A 116 4.16 29.78 -17.69
N LEU A 117 3.39 29.91 -16.62
CA LEU A 117 3.69 30.62 -15.39
C LEU A 117 4.14 29.73 -14.25
N SER A 118 5.21 30.12 -13.59
CA SER A 118 5.77 29.48 -12.39
C SER A 118 4.96 29.69 -11.10
N CYS A 119 3.83 30.40 -11.14
CA CYS A 119 3.06 30.79 -9.95
C CYS A 119 2.29 29.62 -9.28
N PHE A 120 1.84 28.61 -10.04
CA PHE A 120 1.12 27.45 -9.49
C PHE A 120 1.95 26.62 -8.50
N ALA A 121 3.27 26.59 -8.69
CA ALA A 121 4.17 25.86 -7.80
C ALA A 121 4.23 26.51 -6.41
N VAL A 122 4.26 27.85 -6.34
CA VAL A 122 4.42 28.61 -5.09
C VAL A 122 3.20 28.48 -4.17
N ILE A 123 1.98 28.52 -4.73
CA ILE A 123 0.73 28.32 -3.98
C ILE A 123 0.67 26.91 -3.39
N LYS A 124 1.15 25.91 -4.12
CA LYS A 124 1.25 24.53 -3.63
C LYS A 124 2.25 24.40 -2.47
N TYR A 125 3.35 25.16 -2.47
CA TYR A 125 4.30 25.14 -1.35
C TYR A 125 3.73 25.81 -0.09
N LEU A 126 2.98 26.91 -0.23
CA LEU A 126 2.34 27.58 0.92
C LEU A 126 1.33 26.68 1.64
N SER A 127 0.51 25.92 0.88
CA SER A 127 -0.43 24.98 1.50
C SER A 127 0.27 23.83 2.22
N ILE A 128 1.45 23.41 1.75
CA ILE A 128 2.29 22.42 2.45
C ILE A 128 2.79 22.99 3.79
N PHE A 129 3.25 24.25 3.84
CA PHE A 129 3.68 24.89 5.08
C PHE A 129 2.56 24.92 6.14
N ASP A 130 1.32 25.26 5.75
CA ASP A 130 0.18 25.27 6.67
C ASP A 130 -0.15 23.89 7.24
N VAL A 131 -0.06 22.85 6.41
CA VAL A 131 -0.23 21.46 6.87
C VAL A 131 0.89 21.07 7.84
N CYS A 132 2.15 21.36 7.52
CA CYS A 132 3.30 21.05 8.37
C CYS A 132 3.21 21.76 9.73
N VAL A 133 2.86 23.05 9.75
CA VAL A 133 2.68 23.82 11.00
C VAL A 133 1.57 23.22 11.86
N ARG A 134 0.44 22.82 11.25
CA ARG A 134 -0.65 22.18 11.99
C ARG A 134 -0.20 20.86 12.62
N LEU A 135 0.46 19.98 11.85
CA LEU A 135 0.94 18.69 12.33
C LEU A 135 1.98 18.85 13.44
N ASN A 136 2.91 19.81 13.33
CA ASN A 136 3.88 20.08 14.40
C ASN A 136 3.22 20.56 15.69
N ARG A 137 2.18 21.40 15.59
CA ARG A 137 1.41 21.86 16.77
C ARG A 137 0.65 20.72 17.44
N GLU A 138 0.06 19.84 16.65
CA GLU A 138 -0.66 18.66 17.15
C GLU A 138 0.30 17.68 17.82
N ALA A 139 1.43 17.38 17.19
CA ALA A 139 2.49 16.56 17.78
C ALA A 139 3.00 17.16 19.09
N LYS A 140 3.25 18.48 19.12
CA LYS A 140 3.63 19.19 20.34
C LYS A 140 2.60 19.03 21.45
N HIS A 141 1.31 19.25 21.16
CA HIS A 141 0.26 19.13 22.16
C HIS A 141 0.19 17.72 22.76
N MET A 142 0.33 16.67 21.94
CA MET A 142 0.39 15.30 22.44
C MET A 142 1.60 15.07 23.36
N LEU A 143 2.78 15.58 22.99
CA LEU A 143 3.97 15.49 23.84
C LEU A 143 3.82 16.26 25.16
N GLU A 144 3.14 17.41 25.15
CA GLU A 144 2.86 18.19 26.36
C GLU A 144 1.93 17.45 27.33
N LEU A 145 0.93 16.73 26.81
CA LEU A 145 0.07 15.86 27.62
C LEU A 145 0.88 14.72 28.26
N ASP A 146 1.67 13.99 27.47
CA ASP A 146 2.51 12.91 28.01
C ASP A 146 3.53 13.45 29.02
N TRP A 147 4.15 14.61 28.73
CA TRP A 147 5.06 15.27 29.67
C TRP A 147 4.39 15.60 31.00
N SER A 148 3.14 16.10 30.97
CA SER A 148 2.35 16.38 32.18
C SER A 148 2.08 15.10 32.98
N ASP A 149 1.73 14.00 32.30
CA ASP A 149 1.52 12.71 32.95
C ASP A 149 2.81 12.17 33.57
N LYS A 150 3.95 12.26 32.87
CA LYS A 150 5.28 11.91 33.42
C LYS A 150 5.64 12.78 34.61
N TYR A 151 5.33 14.08 34.57
CA TYR A 151 5.57 14.99 35.68
C TYR A 151 4.79 14.56 36.93
N GLN A 152 3.51 14.26 36.79
CA GLN A 152 2.67 13.81 37.90
C GLN A 152 3.14 12.45 38.43
N ALA A 153 3.38 11.49 37.54
CA ALA A 153 3.89 10.16 37.91
C ALA A 153 5.20 10.25 38.69
N TYR A 154 6.14 11.09 38.25
CA TYR A 154 7.39 11.33 38.99
C TYR A 154 7.13 11.85 40.41
N SER A 155 6.23 12.82 40.56
CA SER A 155 5.92 13.40 41.87
C SER A 155 5.31 12.37 42.83
N PHE A 156 4.45 11.49 42.33
CA PHE A 156 3.89 10.40 43.12
C PHE A 156 4.95 9.37 43.48
N ASP A 157 5.79 8.96 42.52
CA ASP A 157 6.79 7.91 42.75
C ASP A 157 7.92 8.39 43.67
N ASP A 158 8.37 9.64 43.54
CA ASP A 158 9.34 10.28 44.45
C ASP A 158 8.80 10.35 45.89
N HIS A 159 7.49 10.60 46.06
CA HIS A 159 6.86 10.55 47.37
C HIS A 159 6.80 9.11 47.90
N CYS A 160 6.34 8.15 47.07
CA CYS A 160 6.24 6.75 47.43
C CYS A 160 7.58 6.14 47.83
N GLY A 161 8.65 6.47 47.10
CA GLY A 161 10.02 5.99 47.35
C GLY A 161 10.60 6.42 48.70
N ARG A 162 9.98 7.40 49.38
CA ARG A 162 10.40 7.86 50.72
C ARG A 162 9.75 7.06 51.86
N HIS A 163 8.74 6.22 51.58
CA HIS A 163 8.15 5.38 52.62
C HIS A 163 9.11 4.26 53.05
N SER A 164 9.05 3.94 54.34
CA SER A 164 9.79 2.85 54.96
C SER A 164 8.87 2.12 55.94
N ASN A 165 9.28 0.94 56.42
CA ASN A 165 8.51 0.18 57.42
C ASN A 165 8.26 0.93 58.74
N ARG A 166 8.95 2.04 58.98
CA ARG A 166 8.79 2.88 60.17
C ARG A 166 8.07 4.19 59.89
N SER A 167 7.60 4.40 58.65
CA SER A 167 6.91 5.62 58.28
C SER A 167 5.52 5.65 58.96
N PRO A 168 5.14 6.75 59.63
CA PRO A 168 3.93 6.81 60.46
C PRO A 168 2.62 6.84 59.66
N ASP A 169 2.71 6.99 58.34
CA ASP A 169 1.62 7.18 57.39
C ASP A 169 1.28 5.91 56.57
N THR A 170 1.99 4.80 56.79
CA THR A 170 1.68 3.52 56.12
C THR A 170 0.39 2.92 56.67
N LYS A 171 -0.58 2.63 55.79
CA LYS A 171 -1.88 2.05 56.16
C LYS A 171 -2.33 1.04 55.09
N HIS A 172 -3.17 0.09 55.49
CA HIS A 172 -3.78 -0.83 54.54
C HIS A 172 -4.89 -0.12 53.76
N HIS A 173 -4.84 -0.21 52.44
CA HIS A 173 -5.83 0.40 51.55
C HIS A 173 -6.68 -0.69 50.90
N PRO A 174 -7.99 -0.76 51.17
CA PRO A 174 -8.85 -1.83 50.65
C PRO A 174 -8.93 -1.88 49.12
N GLY A 175 -8.67 -0.75 48.43
CA GLY A 175 -8.60 -0.71 46.97
C GLY A 175 -7.32 -1.28 46.36
N SER A 176 -6.25 -1.52 47.14
CA SER A 176 -4.98 -1.99 46.61
C SER A 176 -5.06 -3.40 46.03
N ALA A 177 -5.82 -4.31 46.66
CA ALA A 177 -6.04 -5.66 46.14
C ALA A 177 -6.82 -5.62 44.80
N ALA A 178 -7.90 -4.84 44.74
CA ALA A 178 -8.67 -4.66 43.51
C ALA A 178 -7.85 -4.04 42.37
N MET A 179 -6.91 -3.13 42.68
CA MET A 179 -6.00 -2.55 41.70
C MET A 179 -5.01 -3.58 41.15
N GLN A 180 -4.55 -4.51 41.98
CA GLN A 180 -3.67 -5.60 41.56
C GLN A 180 -4.39 -6.58 40.62
N ASP A 181 -5.64 -6.93 40.94
CA ASP A 181 -6.50 -7.73 40.06
C ASP A 181 -6.77 -7.02 38.72
N HIS A 182 -7.02 -5.71 38.77
CA HIS A 182 -7.19 -4.90 37.56
C HIS A 182 -5.93 -4.88 36.69
N CYS A 183 -4.74 -4.71 37.29
CA CYS A 183 -3.46 -4.75 36.56
C CYS A 183 -3.24 -6.11 35.87
N LEU A 184 -3.53 -7.21 36.54
CA LEU A 184 -3.48 -8.56 35.96
C LEU A 184 -4.48 -8.71 34.80
N CYS A 185 -5.70 -8.21 34.96
CA CYS A 185 -6.72 -8.21 33.91
C CYS A 185 -6.27 -7.43 32.66
N VAL A 186 -5.68 -6.24 32.83
CA VAL A 186 -5.15 -5.45 31.72
C VAL A 186 -4.03 -6.19 30.99
N ARG A 187 -3.12 -6.85 31.72
CA ARG A 187 -2.05 -7.66 31.10
C ARG A 187 -2.60 -8.79 30.24
N LEU A 188 -3.56 -9.56 30.77
CA LEU A 188 -4.21 -10.63 30.02
C LEU A 188 -4.95 -10.10 28.79
N LEU A 189 -5.62 -8.95 28.92
CA LEU A 189 -6.29 -8.31 27.79
C LEU A 189 -5.30 -7.88 26.71
N VAL A 190 -4.15 -7.30 27.10
CA VAL A 190 -3.09 -6.92 26.15
C VAL A 190 -2.53 -8.14 25.43
N GLU A 191 -2.23 -9.22 26.16
CA GLU A 191 -1.77 -10.49 25.57
C GLU A 191 -2.80 -11.07 24.60
N GLN A 192 -4.09 -11.02 24.96
CA GLN A 192 -5.18 -11.47 24.11
C GLN A 192 -5.29 -10.61 22.83
N VAL A 193 -5.28 -9.28 22.94
CA VAL A 193 -5.36 -8.38 21.79
C VAL A 193 -4.16 -8.56 20.86
N LEU A 194 -2.96 -8.76 21.40
CA LEU A 194 -1.76 -9.05 20.61
C LEU A 194 -1.89 -10.38 19.87
N HIS A 195 -2.37 -11.42 20.55
CA HIS A 195 -2.62 -12.71 19.95
C HIS A 195 -3.65 -12.63 18.82
N ASP A 196 -4.78 -11.99 19.07
CA ASP A 196 -5.87 -11.87 18.09
C ASP A 196 -5.43 -11.03 16.89
N THR A 197 -4.72 -9.93 17.13
CA THR A 197 -4.15 -9.11 16.04
C THR A 197 -3.15 -9.91 15.20
N ALA A 198 -2.30 -10.73 15.83
CA ALA A 198 -1.34 -11.56 15.11
C ALA A 198 -2.04 -12.63 14.24
N GLU A 199 -3.09 -13.28 14.76
CA GLU A 199 -3.84 -14.26 13.98
C GLU A 199 -4.64 -13.60 12.86
N ASP A 200 -5.25 -12.45 13.10
CA ASP A 200 -5.92 -11.66 12.06
C ASP A 200 -4.96 -11.27 10.94
N LEU A 201 -3.75 -10.80 11.28
CA LEU A 201 -2.72 -10.48 10.29
C LEU A 201 -2.29 -11.72 9.49
N ARG A 202 -2.16 -12.87 10.14
CA ARG A 202 -1.81 -14.14 9.49
C ARG A 202 -2.91 -14.59 8.52
N VAL A 203 -4.18 -14.50 8.94
CA VAL A 203 -5.34 -14.80 8.11
C VAL A 203 -5.43 -13.85 6.92
N GLN A 204 -5.21 -12.55 7.12
CA GLN A 204 -5.20 -11.57 6.03
C GLN A 204 -4.07 -11.85 5.02
N CYS A 205 -2.87 -12.19 5.50
CA CYS A 205 -1.76 -12.57 4.64
C CYS A 205 -2.14 -13.76 3.75
N SER A 206 -2.68 -14.83 4.35
CA SER A 206 -3.13 -16.02 3.62
C SER A 206 -4.23 -15.72 2.59
N LYS A 207 -5.23 -14.90 2.95
CA LYS A 207 -6.28 -14.46 2.01
C LYS A 207 -5.70 -13.72 0.81
N VAL A 208 -4.76 -12.81 1.06
CA VAL A 208 -4.12 -12.01 0.02
C VAL A 208 -3.24 -12.91 -0.87
N ASP A 209 -2.53 -13.89 -0.31
CA ASP A 209 -1.73 -14.85 -1.09
C ASP A 209 -2.59 -15.76 -1.96
N GLN A 210 -3.73 -16.23 -1.42
CA GLN A 210 -4.69 -17.00 -2.19
C GLN A 210 -5.27 -16.17 -3.35
N ALA A 211 -5.65 -14.91 -3.10
CA ALA A 211 -6.16 -14.01 -4.12
C ALA A 211 -5.13 -13.73 -5.23
N PHE A 212 -3.86 -13.50 -4.86
CA PHE A 212 -2.78 -13.33 -5.84
C PHE A 212 -2.54 -14.59 -6.68
N SER A 213 -2.52 -15.76 -6.04
CA SER A 213 -2.37 -17.05 -6.72
C SER A 213 -3.51 -17.29 -7.72
N GLN A 214 -4.75 -17.02 -7.29
CA GLN A 214 -5.93 -17.12 -8.14
C GLN A 214 -5.86 -16.16 -9.33
N ARG A 215 -5.47 -14.90 -9.11
CA ARG A 215 -5.27 -13.92 -10.18
C ARG A 215 -4.21 -14.36 -11.19
N CYS A 216 -3.12 -14.98 -10.74
CA CYS A 216 -2.10 -15.52 -11.63
C CYS A 216 -2.67 -16.63 -12.53
N VAL A 217 -3.48 -17.54 -11.98
CA VAL A 217 -4.15 -18.59 -12.75
C VAL A 217 -5.07 -17.99 -13.80
N GLU A 218 -5.89 -17.02 -13.44
CA GLU A 218 -6.81 -16.33 -14.36
C GLU A 218 -6.07 -15.58 -15.47
N LEU A 219 -4.97 -14.89 -15.14
CA LEU A 219 -4.13 -14.21 -16.13
C LEU A 219 -3.46 -15.18 -17.10
N VAL A 220 -2.98 -16.33 -16.62
CA VAL A 220 -2.44 -17.39 -17.48
C VAL A 220 -3.51 -17.90 -18.44
N GLN A 221 -4.71 -18.22 -17.94
CA GLN A 221 -5.82 -18.68 -18.76
C GLN A 221 -6.21 -17.64 -19.83
N ALA A 222 -6.34 -16.37 -19.44
CA ALA A 222 -6.64 -15.28 -20.37
C ALA A 222 -5.57 -15.12 -21.44
N LYS A 223 -4.28 -15.18 -21.06
CA LYS A 223 -3.16 -15.14 -22.01
C LYS A 223 -3.23 -16.29 -23.00
N THR A 224 -3.44 -17.52 -22.55
CA THR A 224 -3.55 -18.68 -23.44
C THR A 224 -4.71 -18.54 -24.43
N GLN A 225 -5.85 -18.00 -24.01
CA GLN A 225 -6.96 -17.73 -24.93
C GLN A 225 -6.62 -16.67 -25.99
N LEU A 226 -5.86 -15.63 -25.62
CA LEU A 226 -5.37 -14.63 -26.57
C LEU A 226 -4.37 -15.23 -27.57
N GLU A 227 -3.44 -16.08 -27.12
CA GLU A 227 -2.48 -16.78 -27.99
C GLU A 227 -3.18 -17.70 -29.01
N ILE A 228 -4.24 -18.40 -28.58
CA ILE A 228 -5.08 -19.22 -29.47
C ILE A 228 -5.78 -18.34 -30.51
N LYS A 229 -6.35 -17.19 -30.10
CA LYS A 229 -6.99 -16.25 -31.02
C LYS A 229 -5.99 -15.68 -32.03
N LEU A 230 -4.80 -15.26 -31.57
CA LEU A 230 -3.73 -14.76 -32.44
C LEU A 230 -3.35 -15.79 -33.50
N THR A 231 -3.20 -17.06 -33.11
CA THR A 231 -2.91 -18.16 -34.04
C THR A 231 -3.99 -18.32 -35.11
N LYS A 232 -5.27 -18.14 -34.74
CA LYS A 232 -6.40 -18.19 -35.69
C LYS A 232 -6.38 -16.99 -36.64
N THR A 233 -6.16 -15.78 -36.15
CA THR A 233 -6.06 -14.56 -36.95
C THR A 233 -4.91 -14.64 -37.96
N LEU A 234 -3.73 -15.11 -37.53
CA LEU A 234 -2.58 -15.32 -38.42
C LEU A 234 -2.90 -16.29 -39.56
N LYS A 235 -3.65 -17.38 -39.28
CA LYS A 235 -4.11 -18.30 -40.33
C LYS A 235 -5.05 -17.62 -41.32
N GLN A 236 -5.96 -16.77 -40.84
CA GLN A 236 -6.89 -16.02 -41.69
C GLN A 236 -6.16 -14.99 -42.57
N ILE A 237 -5.20 -14.26 -42.02
CA ILE A 237 -4.30 -13.35 -42.76
C ILE A 237 -3.64 -14.11 -43.90
N GLY A 238 -2.99 -15.25 -43.61
CA GLY A 238 -2.30 -16.03 -44.64
C GLY A 238 -3.23 -16.61 -45.72
N VAL A 239 -4.51 -16.86 -45.42
CA VAL A 239 -5.51 -17.23 -46.43
C VAL A 239 -5.88 -16.01 -47.28
N GLN A 240 -6.10 -14.86 -46.64
CA GLN A 240 -6.51 -13.62 -47.29
C GLN A 240 -5.44 -13.06 -48.23
N GLU A 241 -4.16 -13.13 -47.84
CA GLU A 241 -3.03 -12.76 -48.68
C GLU A 241 -2.96 -13.63 -49.95
N ARG A 242 -3.18 -14.94 -49.84
CA ARG A 242 -3.22 -15.83 -51.01
C ARG A 242 -4.38 -15.47 -51.93
N ASN A 243 -5.56 -15.19 -51.38
CA ASN A 243 -6.73 -14.75 -52.15
C ASN A 243 -6.41 -13.44 -52.91
N PHE A 244 -5.76 -12.49 -52.24
CA PHE A 244 -5.33 -11.23 -52.84
C PHE A 244 -4.38 -11.44 -54.02
N VAL A 245 -3.35 -12.31 -53.86
CA VAL A 245 -2.41 -12.64 -54.95
C VAL A 245 -3.12 -13.29 -56.14
N VAL A 246 -4.04 -14.23 -55.90
CA VAL A 246 -4.81 -14.91 -56.96
C VAL A 246 -5.70 -13.92 -57.71
N LEU A 247 -6.44 -13.06 -57.00
CA LEU A 247 -7.31 -12.05 -57.61
C LEU A 247 -6.52 -11.01 -58.40
N GLN A 248 -5.38 -10.53 -57.86
CA GLN A 248 -4.51 -9.59 -58.57
C GLN A 248 -3.95 -10.20 -59.85
N LYS A 249 -3.55 -11.48 -59.83
CA LYS A 249 -3.11 -12.20 -61.04
C LYS A 249 -4.22 -12.31 -62.07
N ALA A 250 -5.46 -12.57 -61.66
CA ALA A 250 -6.61 -12.63 -62.56
C ALA A 250 -6.87 -11.28 -63.25
N ILE A 251 -6.73 -10.17 -62.53
CA ILE A 251 -6.86 -8.81 -63.09
C ILE A 251 -5.73 -8.51 -64.08
N ASN A 252 -4.47 -8.78 -63.70
CA ASN A 252 -3.31 -8.56 -64.59
C ASN A 252 -3.44 -9.35 -65.90
N ASN A 253 -3.99 -10.58 -65.84
CA ASN A 253 -4.27 -11.39 -67.02
C ASN A 253 -5.35 -10.78 -67.93
N LYS A 254 -6.29 -9.98 -67.39
CA LYS A 254 -7.32 -9.24 -68.14
C LYS A 254 -6.84 -7.88 -68.66
N GLU A 255 -5.90 -7.23 -67.97
CA GLU A 255 -5.32 -5.94 -68.41
C GLU A 255 -4.56 -6.02 -69.73
N ALA A 256 -3.81 -7.11 -69.96
CA ALA A 256 -3.05 -7.25 -71.21
C ALA A 256 -3.96 -7.32 -72.46
N PRO A 257 -5.02 -8.15 -72.49
CA PRO A 257 -6.06 -8.11 -73.52
C PRO A 257 -6.71 -6.73 -73.66
N LEU A 258 -7.00 -6.04 -72.54
CA LEU A 258 -7.56 -4.70 -72.57
C LEU A 258 -6.64 -3.68 -73.27
N ARG A 259 -5.34 -3.67 -72.95
CA ARG A 259 -4.35 -2.79 -73.60
C ARG A 259 -4.31 -3.02 -75.12
N VAL A 260 -4.40 -4.27 -75.56
CA VAL A 260 -4.45 -4.61 -76.98
C VAL A 260 -5.75 -4.08 -77.61
N ALA A 261 -6.90 -4.27 -76.95
CA ALA A 261 -8.19 -3.77 -77.43
C ALA A 261 -8.19 -2.24 -77.56
N GLN A 262 -7.72 -1.52 -76.54
CA GLN A 262 -7.60 -0.05 -76.54
C GLN A 262 -6.65 0.46 -77.62
N SER A 263 -5.48 -0.18 -77.76
CA SER A 263 -4.49 0.19 -78.80
C SER A 263 -5.04 -0.01 -80.21
N ARG A 264 -5.89 -1.02 -80.43
CA ARG A 264 -6.60 -1.26 -81.69
C ARG A 264 -7.75 -0.28 -81.91
N LEU A 265 -8.40 0.19 -80.84
CA LEU A 265 -9.53 1.12 -80.91
C LEU A 265 -9.11 2.52 -81.37
N LEU A 266 -7.93 2.98 -80.95
CA LEU A 266 -7.43 4.35 -81.19
C LEU A 266 -7.39 4.74 -82.68
N PRO A 267 -6.83 3.93 -83.60
CA PRO A 267 -6.84 4.23 -85.03
C PRO A 267 -8.23 4.04 -85.64
N CYS A 268 -9.04 3.12 -85.11
CA CYS A 268 -10.40 2.88 -85.58
C CYS A 268 -11.30 4.10 -85.33
N SER A 269 -11.15 4.80 -84.19
CA SER A 269 -11.92 6.00 -83.84
C SER A 269 -11.71 7.22 -84.74
N LEU A 270 -10.71 7.19 -85.61
CA LEU A 270 -10.40 8.27 -86.54
C LEU A 270 -11.11 8.11 -87.90
N ARG A 271 -11.87 7.03 -88.12
CA ARG A 271 -12.57 6.77 -89.39
C ARG A 271 -13.92 7.51 -89.45
N PRO A 272 -14.25 8.23 -90.55
CA PRO A 272 -15.58 8.77 -90.76
C PRO A 272 -16.61 7.64 -90.92
N LYS A 273 -17.71 7.67 -90.15
CA LYS A 273 -18.77 6.63 -90.03
C LYS A 273 -18.32 5.33 -89.32
N MET A 274 -17.99 5.48 -88.03
CA MET A 274 -17.54 4.43 -87.12
C MET A 274 -18.54 3.25 -86.97
N GLU A 275 -18.05 2.01 -86.99
CA GLU A 275 -18.83 0.81 -86.63
C GLU A 275 -18.78 0.53 -85.12
N LEU A 276 -19.96 0.36 -84.51
CA LEU A 276 -20.18 0.21 -83.05
C LEU A 276 -19.54 -1.05 -82.40
N PHE A 277 -19.24 -2.08 -83.20
CA PHE A 277 -18.86 -3.41 -82.70
C PHE A 277 -17.51 -3.44 -81.95
N PHE A 278 -16.50 -2.72 -82.44
CA PHE A 278 -15.18 -2.67 -81.82
C PHE A 278 -15.21 -1.93 -80.47
N VAL A 279 -16.09 -0.93 -80.34
CA VAL A 279 -16.26 -0.13 -79.12
C VAL A 279 -16.86 -0.98 -78.00
N CYS A 280 -17.85 -1.82 -78.29
CA CYS A 280 -18.46 -2.73 -77.30
C CYS A 280 -17.45 -3.73 -76.71
N SER A 281 -16.55 -4.28 -77.52
CA SER A 281 -15.56 -5.26 -77.06
C SER A 281 -14.55 -4.63 -76.09
N SER A 282 -14.08 -3.41 -76.37
CA SER A 282 -13.16 -2.68 -75.49
C SER A 282 -13.82 -2.26 -74.17
N LEU A 283 -15.07 -1.79 -74.22
CA LEU A 283 -15.84 -1.40 -73.03
C LEU A 283 -16.11 -2.60 -72.10
N ASN A 284 -16.32 -3.80 -72.65
CA ASN A 284 -16.49 -5.01 -71.84
C ASN A 284 -15.23 -5.39 -71.06
N PHE A 285 -14.04 -5.29 -71.67
CA PHE A 285 -12.78 -5.54 -70.95
C PHE A 285 -12.50 -4.46 -69.90
N GLU A 286 -12.85 -3.19 -70.15
CA GLU A 286 -12.75 -2.10 -69.18
C GLU A 286 -13.65 -2.34 -67.97
N ALA A 287 -14.91 -2.68 -68.20
CA ALA A 287 -15.88 -2.98 -67.14
C ALA A 287 -15.42 -4.16 -66.28
N ASP A 288 -14.88 -5.22 -66.91
CA ASP A 288 -14.38 -6.41 -66.22
C ASP A 288 -13.14 -6.14 -65.33
N VAL A 289 -12.23 -5.28 -65.80
CA VAL A 289 -11.03 -4.88 -65.04
C VAL A 289 -11.42 -3.95 -63.89
N LEU A 290 -12.31 -2.97 -64.12
CA LEU A 290 -12.87 -2.10 -63.08
C LEU A 290 -13.61 -2.89 -62.00
N LEU A 291 -14.45 -3.86 -62.39
CA LEU A 291 -15.15 -4.74 -61.46
C LEU A 291 -14.16 -5.57 -60.62
N GLY A 292 -13.08 -6.07 -61.24
CA GLY A 292 -12.02 -6.78 -60.52
C GLY A 292 -11.29 -5.90 -59.49
N HIS A 293 -10.96 -4.65 -59.84
CA HIS A 293 -10.37 -3.71 -58.88
C HIS A 293 -11.34 -3.35 -57.75
N LEU A 294 -12.64 -3.22 -58.03
CA LEU A 294 -13.66 -3.01 -57.02
C LEU A 294 -13.76 -4.23 -56.08
N GLN A 295 -13.72 -5.45 -56.63
CA GLN A 295 -13.69 -6.70 -55.89
C GLN A 295 -12.40 -6.92 -55.07
N LEU A 296 -11.31 -6.19 -55.35
CA LEU A 296 -10.11 -6.18 -54.51
C LEU A 296 -10.22 -5.26 -53.28
N SER A 297 -11.17 -4.32 -53.26
CA SER A 297 -11.32 -3.37 -52.15
C SER A 297 -11.73 -4.06 -50.86
N GLU A 298 -12.64 -5.02 -50.94
CA GLU A 298 -13.19 -5.77 -49.80
C GLU A 298 -12.16 -6.76 -49.20
N PRO A 299 -11.37 -7.51 -50.00
CA PRO A 299 -10.26 -8.27 -49.46
C PRO A 299 -9.17 -7.43 -48.79
N ARG A 300 -8.88 -6.24 -49.33
CA ARG A 300 -7.90 -5.30 -48.76
C ARG A 300 -8.37 -4.74 -47.41
N SER A 301 -9.63 -4.31 -47.31
CA SER A 301 -10.17 -3.83 -46.03
C SER A 301 -10.20 -4.94 -44.98
N SER A 302 -10.59 -6.17 -45.38
CA SER A 302 -10.55 -7.33 -44.51
C SER A 302 -9.15 -7.65 -44.00
N LEU A 303 -8.12 -7.58 -44.86
CA LEU A 303 -6.73 -7.80 -44.46
C LEU A 303 -6.27 -6.72 -43.46
N SER A 304 -6.57 -5.44 -43.73
CA SER A 304 -6.27 -4.32 -42.83
C SER A 304 -6.87 -4.54 -41.43
N HIS A 305 -8.14 -4.95 -41.34
CA HIS A 305 -8.79 -5.23 -40.07
C HIS A 305 -8.18 -6.44 -39.33
N LEU A 306 -7.77 -7.48 -40.06
CA LEU A 306 -7.08 -8.62 -39.46
C LEU A 306 -5.70 -8.24 -38.93
N GLU A 307 -4.96 -7.37 -39.62
CA GLU A 307 -3.67 -6.84 -39.16
C GLU A 307 -3.82 -5.95 -37.91
N GLU A 308 -4.83 -5.08 -37.87
CA GLU A 308 -5.20 -4.31 -36.68
C GLU A 308 -5.52 -5.24 -35.50
N SER A 309 -6.32 -6.28 -35.74
CA SER A 309 -6.66 -7.28 -34.73
C SER A 309 -5.42 -8.05 -34.23
N ARG A 310 -4.50 -8.42 -35.14
CA ARG A 310 -3.22 -9.07 -34.79
C ARG A 310 -2.40 -8.17 -33.85
N MET A 311 -2.22 -6.90 -34.21
CA MET A 311 -1.46 -5.95 -33.39
C MET A 311 -2.08 -5.74 -32.01
N ALA A 312 -3.42 -5.65 -31.94
CA ALA A 312 -4.13 -5.55 -30.67
C ALA A 312 -3.93 -6.80 -29.79
N LEU A 313 -4.04 -8.00 -30.37
CA LEU A 313 -3.84 -9.26 -29.65
C LEU A 313 -2.40 -9.41 -29.14
N GLU A 314 -1.39 -9.08 -29.96
CA GLU A 314 0.03 -9.12 -29.57
C GLU A 314 0.31 -8.14 -28.41
N LYS A 315 -0.25 -6.93 -28.47
CA LYS A 315 -0.16 -5.95 -27.40
C LYS A 315 -0.76 -6.49 -26.11
N ASP A 316 -1.96 -7.06 -26.16
CA ASP A 316 -2.63 -7.60 -24.97
C ASP A 316 -1.87 -8.79 -24.37
N ILE A 317 -1.35 -9.70 -25.20
CA ILE A 317 -0.50 -10.81 -24.74
C ILE A 317 0.75 -10.29 -24.02
N ASN A 318 1.40 -9.26 -24.56
CA ASN A 318 2.55 -8.63 -23.92
C ASN A 318 2.17 -7.98 -22.59
N CYS A 319 1.05 -7.27 -22.52
CA CYS A 319 0.54 -6.71 -21.27
C CYS A 319 0.30 -7.81 -20.22
N LYS A 320 -0.38 -8.90 -20.58
CA LYS A 320 -0.63 -10.02 -19.65
C LYS A 320 0.66 -10.74 -19.24
N THR A 321 1.62 -10.89 -20.15
CA THR A 321 2.93 -11.47 -19.85
C THR A 321 3.70 -10.60 -18.86
N HIS A 322 3.66 -9.28 -19.04
CA HIS A 322 4.28 -8.34 -18.10
C HIS A 322 3.60 -8.36 -16.72
N SER A 323 2.26 -8.37 -16.68
CA SER A 323 1.51 -8.52 -15.42
C SER A 323 1.86 -9.82 -14.70
N LEU A 324 1.97 -10.94 -15.41
CA LEU A 324 2.36 -12.23 -14.84
C LEU A 324 3.78 -12.22 -14.27
N PHE A 325 4.73 -11.58 -14.96
CA PHE A 325 6.09 -11.44 -14.46
C PHE A 325 6.13 -10.66 -13.14
N ILE A 326 5.39 -9.56 -13.06
CA ILE A 326 5.29 -8.77 -11.81
C ILE A 326 4.65 -9.62 -10.71
N ASP A 327 3.45 -10.15 -10.97
CA ASP A 327 2.67 -10.83 -9.94
C ASP A 327 3.36 -12.11 -9.45
N ARG A 328 3.82 -12.97 -10.37
CA ARG A 328 4.37 -14.29 -10.04
C ARG A 328 5.85 -14.24 -9.67
N ASP A 329 6.66 -13.52 -10.44
CA ASP A 329 8.11 -13.61 -10.31
C ASP A 329 8.68 -12.52 -9.38
N LYS A 330 7.96 -11.40 -9.19
CA LYS A 330 8.34 -10.33 -8.24
C LYS A 330 7.52 -10.35 -6.96
N CYS A 331 6.20 -10.28 -7.03
CA CYS A 331 5.38 -10.12 -5.82
C CYS A 331 5.32 -11.41 -4.99
N MET A 332 5.08 -12.57 -5.62
CA MET A 332 4.95 -13.84 -4.90
C MET A 332 6.28 -14.40 -4.34
N THR A 333 7.43 -13.99 -4.87
CA THR A 333 8.74 -14.45 -4.37
C THR A 333 9.11 -13.86 -3.02
N HIS A 334 8.55 -12.70 -2.66
CA HIS A 334 8.75 -12.03 -1.37
C HIS A 334 7.79 -12.50 -0.27
N ARG A 335 6.86 -13.41 -0.57
CA ARG A 335 5.77 -13.84 0.33
C ARG A 335 5.97 -15.26 0.87
N LYS A 336 7.22 -15.73 0.95
CA LYS A 336 7.58 -17.06 1.47
C LYS A 336 7.91 -17.04 2.95
#